data_AF-A0A1F3VKS6-F1
#
_entry.id   AF-A0A1F3VKS6-F1
#
_cell.length_a   1.000
_cell.length_b   1.000
_cell.length_c   1.000
_cell.angle_alpha   90.00
_cell.angle_beta   90.00
_cell.angle_gamma   90.00
#
_symmetry.space_group_name_H-M   'P 1'
#
loop_
_entity.id
_entity.type
_entity.pdbx_description
1 polymer ?
#
loop_
_entity_poly.entity_id
_entity_poly.type
_entity_poly.pdbx_seq_one_letter_code
_entity_poly.pdbx_strand_id
1 'polypeptide(L)'
;MKKLLNEILVAVRDNFSQNYINEKLGYSYNKVSKWERGQDAITLEQFVLLCEACNKKDKLNLALVRVLGIRENLSHSKILFRYLIKELSDFEVTKIINISEATLKRWKNNKYPPSFLAILKLIDYHKSLPQFLSYIVNIDKVPMIKGEVERLKTKKGYFFENPLAEVMVYILEMEEYKKQNKHDDNYVAMLLNISIDDEQKYLKQLLNIGMIRKQKNKYIPIYMDEFNTSFYSDTYDLKFNNLLKEFWLKRALEILGNLQNDAVKNIFMNQTQLISIEADRQIKKELNDCFHKIALICKEDRGNKELIRAVNFQYITCIKSSL
;
A
#
# COMPACT_ATOMS: atom_id res chain seq x y z
N MET A 1 -1.48 -20.15 5.98
CA MET A 1 -0.13 -19.55 6.00
C MET A 1 1.02 -20.51 5.71
N LYS A 2 1.14 -21.70 6.34
CA LYS A 2 2.24 -22.65 6.00
C LYS A 2 2.22 -23.11 4.53
N LYS A 3 1.04 -23.46 4.01
CA LYS A 3 0.86 -23.79 2.59
C LYS A 3 1.28 -22.63 1.67
N LEU A 4 0.86 -21.41 2.00
CA LEU A 4 1.24 -20.19 1.28
C LEU A 4 2.76 -19.98 1.27
N LEU A 5 3.45 -20.20 2.40
CA LEU A 5 4.91 -20.13 2.44
C LEU A 5 5.54 -21.08 1.42
N ASN A 6 5.07 -22.32 1.31
CA ASN A 6 5.59 -23.28 0.35
C ASN A 6 5.38 -22.79 -1.10
N GLU A 7 4.17 -22.30 -1.42
CA GLU A 7 3.88 -21.72 -2.75
C GLU A 7 4.80 -20.52 -3.05
N ILE A 8 5.06 -19.65 -2.07
CA ILE A 8 5.98 -18.51 -2.21
C ILE A 8 7.40 -18.98 -2.49
N LEU A 9 7.93 -19.93 -1.72
CA LEU A 9 9.31 -20.41 -1.88
C LEU A 9 9.52 -21.02 -3.26
N VAL A 10 8.57 -21.85 -3.72
CA VAL A 10 8.58 -22.43 -5.06
C VAL A 10 8.47 -21.34 -6.13
N ALA A 11 7.59 -20.35 -5.95
CA ALA A 11 7.40 -19.27 -6.92
C ALA A 11 8.59 -18.29 -6.99
N VAL A 12 9.32 -18.08 -5.88
CA VAL A 12 10.58 -17.32 -5.86
C VAL A 12 11.67 -18.08 -6.60
N ARG A 13 11.81 -19.39 -6.32
CA ARG A 13 12.78 -20.26 -7.02
C ARG A 13 12.50 -20.37 -8.51
N ASP A 14 11.24 -20.25 -8.91
CA ASP A 14 10.84 -20.17 -10.30
C ASP A 14 11.26 -21.46 -11.06
N ASN A 15 12.10 -21.34 -12.09
CA ASN A 15 12.58 -22.49 -12.88
C ASN A 15 13.95 -23.02 -12.41
N PHE A 16 14.58 -22.43 -11.39
CA PHE A 16 15.85 -22.92 -10.86
C PHE A 16 15.66 -24.25 -10.13
N SER A 17 16.59 -25.21 -10.27
CA SER A 17 16.51 -26.46 -9.52
C SER A 17 16.86 -26.25 -8.04
N GLN A 18 16.35 -27.11 -7.15
CA GLN A 18 16.68 -27.06 -5.72
C GLN A 18 18.19 -27.22 -5.50
N ASN A 19 18.86 -28.09 -6.27
CA ASN A 19 20.31 -28.33 -6.16
C ASN A 19 21.12 -27.11 -6.58
N TYR A 20 20.77 -26.48 -7.70
CA TYR A 20 21.42 -25.25 -8.15
C TYR A 20 21.35 -24.15 -7.08
N ILE A 21 20.21 -24.01 -6.41
CA ILE A 21 20.07 -23.02 -5.33
C ILE A 21 20.83 -23.45 -4.07
N ASN A 22 20.86 -24.74 -3.69
CA ASN A 22 21.68 -25.21 -2.58
C ASN A 22 23.17 -24.88 -2.80
N GLU A 23 23.70 -25.18 -3.99
CA GLU A 23 25.08 -24.86 -4.38
C GLU A 23 25.34 -23.35 -4.33
N LYS A 24 24.45 -22.55 -4.93
CA LYS A 24 24.58 -21.09 -4.95
C LYS A 24 24.53 -20.46 -3.54
N LEU A 25 23.82 -21.08 -2.60
CA LEU A 25 23.76 -20.68 -1.21
C LEU A 25 24.86 -21.30 -0.32
N GLY A 26 25.72 -22.16 -0.88
CA GLY A 26 26.80 -22.83 -0.13
C GLY A 26 26.35 -23.97 0.77
N TYR A 27 25.17 -24.56 0.53
CA TYR A 27 24.69 -25.72 1.29
C TYR A 27 25.13 -27.04 0.65
N SER A 28 25.79 -27.90 1.42
CA SER A 28 26.19 -29.26 1.02
C SER A 28 25.07 -30.30 1.12
N TYR A 29 23.87 -29.89 1.50
CA TYR A 29 22.72 -30.77 1.73
C TYR A 29 21.42 -30.13 1.23
N ASN A 30 20.34 -30.91 1.18
CA ASN A 30 19.04 -30.55 0.59
C ASN A 30 18.24 -29.49 1.41
N LYS A 31 18.85 -28.34 1.71
CA LYS A 31 18.26 -27.28 2.54
C LYS A 31 17.00 -26.68 1.91
N VAL A 32 17.06 -26.33 0.63
CA VAL A 32 15.93 -25.75 -0.11
C VAL A 32 14.73 -26.70 -0.13
N SER A 33 14.96 -28.00 -0.35
CA SER A 33 13.91 -29.03 -0.31
C SER A 33 13.26 -29.14 1.07
N LYS A 34 14.04 -29.01 2.16
CA LYS A 34 13.51 -29.00 3.52
C LYS A 34 12.66 -27.76 3.79
N TRP A 35 13.05 -26.59 3.27
CA TRP A 35 12.24 -25.38 3.36
C TRP A 35 10.92 -25.51 2.61
N GLU A 36 10.94 -25.96 1.34
CA GLU A 36 9.74 -26.09 0.51
C GLU A 36 8.75 -27.14 1.03
N ARG A 37 9.25 -28.17 1.73
CA ARG A 37 8.40 -29.18 2.39
C ARG A 37 7.99 -28.79 3.80
N GLY A 38 8.45 -27.65 4.31
CA GLY A 38 8.18 -27.19 5.68
C GLY A 38 8.81 -28.05 6.76
N GLN A 39 9.84 -28.83 6.44
CA GLN A 39 10.61 -29.64 7.39
C GLN A 39 11.59 -28.77 8.20
N ASP A 40 12.14 -27.73 7.58
CA ASP A 40 12.97 -26.71 8.24
C ASP A 40 12.31 -25.33 8.10
N ALA A 41 12.35 -24.52 9.16
CA ALA A 41 11.95 -23.13 9.07
C ALA A 41 13.02 -22.30 8.32
N ILE A 42 12.57 -21.44 7.41
CA ILE A 42 13.42 -20.43 6.76
C ILE A 42 13.36 -19.11 7.55
N THR A 43 14.51 -18.51 7.85
CA THR A 43 14.59 -17.18 8.47
C THR A 43 14.38 -16.09 7.43
N LEU A 44 14.10 -14.86 7.85
CA LEU A 44 14.02 -13.72 6.94
C LEU A 44 15.34 -13.52 6.16
N GLU A 45 16.48 -13.67 6.83
CA GLU A 45 17.82 -13.54 6.21
C GLU A 45 18.05 -14.59 5.13
N GLN A 46 17.68 -15.84 5.41
CA GLN A 46 17.75 -16.93 4.43
C GLN A 46 16.80 -16.68 3.25
N PHE A 47 15.63 -16.09 3.49
CA PHE A 47 14.71 -15.71 2.42
C PHE A 47 15.27 -14.58 1.54
N VAL A 48 15.97 -13.61 2.12
CA VAL A 48 16.68 -12.57 1.37
C VAL A 48 17.74 -13.21 0.48
N LEU A 49 18.58 -14.09 1.04
CA LEU A 49 19.60 -14.82 0.27
C LEU A 49 18.98 -15.68 -0.86
N LEU A 50 17.83 -16.32 -0.60
CA LEU A 50 17.09 -17.05 -1.63
C LEU A 50 16.65 -16.11 -2.77
N CYS A 51 16.12 -14.93 -2.44
CA CYS A 51 15.75 -13.93 -3.44
C CYS A 51 16.96 -13.46 -4.25
N GLU A 52 18.12 -13.27 -3.61
CA GLU A 52 19.38 -12.94 -4.30
C GLU A 52 19.81 -14.05 -5.25
N ALA A 53 19.81 -15.30 -4.78
CA ALA A 53 20.14 -16.46 -5.58
C ALA A 53 19.23 -16.62 -6.82
N CYS A 54 17.97 -16.18 -6.71
CA CYS A 54 16.95 -16.27 -7.76
C CYS A 54 16.76 -14.96 -8.57
N ASN A 55 17.64 -13.96 -8.42
CA ASN A 55 17.55 -12.66 -9.10
C ASN A 55 16.23 -11.90 -8.82
N LYS A 56 15.72 -12.00 -7.59
CA LYS A 56 14.51 -11.30 -7.10
C LYS A 56 14.82 -10.25 -6.02
N LYS A 57 16.11 -9.96 -5.73
CA LYS A 57 16.50 -8.97 -4.71
C LYS A 57 15.88 -7.59 -4.96
N ASP A 58 15.97 -7.09 -6.19
CA ASP A 58 15.42 -5.78 -6.53
C ASP A 58 13.90 -5.74 -6.41
N LYS A 59 13.23 -6.84 -6.77
CA LYS A 59 11.79 -7.00 -6.60
C LYS A 59 11.37 -7.00 -5.13
N LEU A 60 12.14 -7.67 -4.27
CA LEU A 60 11.93 -7.65 -2.83
C LEU A 60 12.15 -6.24 -2.25
N ASN A 61 13.23 -5.56 -2.63
CA ASN A 61 13.48 -4.17 -2.26
C ASN A 61 12.32 -3.26 -2.68
N LEU A 62 11.84 -3.44 -3.92
CA LEU A 62 10.70 -2.70 -4.45
C LEU A 62 9.43 -2.93 -3.63
N ALA A 63 9.16 -4.19 -3.24
CA ALA A 63 8.01 -4.54 -2.41
C ALA A 63 8.05 -3.84 -1.05
N LEU A 64 9.20 -3.74 -0.41
CA LEU A 64 9.32 -3.12 0.92
C LEU A 64 9.16 -1.61 0.85
N VAL A 65 9.76 -0.99 -0.16
CA VAL A 65 9.64 0.46 -0.37
C VAL A 65 8.20 0.82 -0.70
N ARG A 66 7.58 0.12 -1.66
CA ARG A 66 6.27 0.50 -2.20
C ARG A 66 5.10 0.06 -1.33
N VAL A 67 5.22 -1.08 -0.65
CA VAL A 67 4.11 -1.62 0.15
C VAL A 67 4.26 -1.27 1.62
N LEU A 68 5.49 -1.36 2.16
CA LEU A 68 5.74 -1.13 3.59
C LEU A 68 6.37 0.25 3.88
N GLY A 69 6.70 1.05 2.86
CA GLY A 69 7.34 2.36 3.06
C GLY A 69 8.77 2.28 3.61
N ILE A 70 9.41 1.10 3.60
CA ILE A 70 10.74 0.90 4.18
C ILE A 70 11.79 1.18 3.11
N ARG A 71 12.58 2.23 3.30
CA ARG A 71 13.66 2.66 2.37
C ARG A 71 15.06 2.19 2.79
N GLU A 72 15.16 1.51 3.93
CA GLU A 72 16.42 1.03 4.48
C GLU A 72 16.82 -0.32 3.88
N ASN A 73 18.12 -0.64 3.90
CA ASN A 73 18.63 -1.90 3.39
C ASN A 73 18.16 -3.09 4.24
N LEU A 74 17.58 -4.09 3.58
CA LEU A 74 17.08 -5.35 4.14
C LEU A 74 18.10 -6.24 4.82
N SER A 75 19.39 -5.99 4.64
CA SER A 75 20.45 -6.73 5.32
C SER A 75 20.26 -6.76 6.85
N HIS A 76 19.38 -5.92 7.39
CA HIS A 76 18.96 -5.92 8.77
C HIS A 76 17.51 -6.42 8.93
N SER A 77 17.32 -7.75 8.99
CA SER A 77 16.06 -8.41 9.34
C SER A 77 15.30 -7.79 10.53
N LYS A 78 16.06 -7.23 11.47
CA LYS A 78 15.65 -6.43 12.61
C LYS A 78 14.76 -5.22 12.26
N ILE A 79 15.11 -4.48 11.22
CA ILE A 79 14.45 -3.22 10.85
C ILE A 79 13.03 -3.52 10.40
N LEU A 80 12.88 -4.50 9.50
CA LEU A 80 11.56 -4.94 9.04
C LEU A 80 10.70 -5.45 10.20
N PHE A 81 11.25 -6.31 11.06
CA PHE A 81 10.49 -6.83 12.20
C PHE A 81 10.03 -5.72 13.14
N ARG A 82 10.94 -4.79 13.52
CA ARG A 82 10.60 -3.65 14.39
C ARG A 82 9.56 -2.73 13.78
N TYR A 83 9.67 -2.46 12.49
CA TYR A 83 8.70 -1.65 11.76
C TYR A 83 7.30 -2.27 11.82
N LEU A 84 7.21 -3.59 11.56
CA LEU A 84 5.93 -4.31 11.54
C LEU A 84 5.26 -4.42 12.92
N ILE A 85 6.01 -4.31 14.01
CA ILE A 85 5.47 -4.41 15.38
C ILE A 85 5.38 -3.07 16.11
N LYS A 86 5.74 -1.95 15.47
CA LYS A 86 5.93 -0.66 16.14
C LYS A 86 4.69 -0.15 16.91
N GLU A 87 3.50 -0.43 16.39
CA GLU A 87 2.21 -0.03 16.98
C GLU A 87 1.53 -1.18 17.74
N LEU A 88 2.22 -2.30 17.97
CA LEU A 88 1.63 -3.51 18.58
C LEU A 88 2.23 -3.77 19.95
N SER A 89 1.37 -4.14 20.90
CA SER A 89 1.80 -4.68 22.19
C SER A 89 2.44 -6.06 22.04
N ASP A 90 3.28 -6.44 23.00
CA ASP A 90 3.94 -7.76 23.01
C ASP A 90 2.92 -8.90 23.00
N PHE A 91 1.77 -8.71 23.67
CA PHE A 91 0.66 -9.65 23.67
C PHE A 91 0.03 -9.81 22.28
N GLU A 92 -0.19 -8.72 21.56
CA GLU A 92 -0.72 -8.79 20.18
C GLU A 92 0.27 -9.49 19.25
N VAL A 93 1.56 -9.17 19.35
CA VAL A 93 2.59 -9.79 18.51
C VAL A 93 2.68 -11.30 18.75
N THR A 94 2.69 -11.74 20.02
CA THR A 94 2.72 -13.17 20.35
C THR A 94 1.48 -13.90 19.85
N LYS A 95 0.29 -13.27 19.93
CA LYS A 95 -0.97 -13.81 19.43
C LYS A 95 -1.01 -13.91 17.90
N ILE A 96 -0.60 -12.86 17.18
CA ILE A 96 -0.57 -12.82 15.70
C ILE A 96 0.36 -13.91 15.17
N ILE A 97 1.59 -13.97 15.71
CA ILE A 97 2.62 -14.86 15.20
C ILE A 97 2.46 -16.29 15.76
N ASN A 98 1.78 -16.43 16.90
CA ASN A 98 1.63 -17.66 17.68
C ASN A 98 2.98 -18.16 18.23
N ILE A 99 3.63 -17.34 19.06
CA ILE A 99 4.92 -17.64 19.71
C ILE A 99 4.86 -17.29 21.20
N SER A 100 5.79 -17.82 21.99
CA SER A 100 5.94 -17.42 23.40
C SER A 100 6.57 -16.03 23.55
N GLU A 101 6.29 -15.36 24.66
CA GLU A 101 6.94 -14.09 25.04
C GLU A 101 8.46 -14.22 25.10
N ALA A 102 8.97 -15.37 25.59
CA ALA A 102 10.40 -15.64 25.61
C ALA A 102 11.02 -15.63 24.20
N THR A 103 10.30 -16.13 23.19
CA THR A 103 10.73 -16.10 21.78
C THR A 103 10.73 -14.67 21.26
N LEU A 104 9.65 -13.92 21.51
CA LEU A 104 9.55 -12.51 21.13
C LEU A 104 10.69 -11.68 21.74
N LYS A 105 10.97 -11.85 23.03
CA LYS A 105 12.07 -11.18 23.73
C LYS A 105 13.43 -11.49 23.10
N ARG A 106 13.67 -12.74 22.68
CA ARG A 106 14.90 -13.13 21.98
C ARG A 106 15.04 -12.44 20.62
N TRP A 107 13.95 -12.34 19.85
CA TRP A 107 13.95 -11.63 18.56
C TRP A 107 14.16 -10.12 18.73
N LYS A 108 13.48 -9.48 19.68
CA LYS A 108 13.66 -8.05 19.98
C LYS A 108 15.09 -7.70 20.40
N ASN A 109 15.74 -8.63 21.11
CA ASN A 109 17.12 -8.52 21.58
C ASN A 109 18.17 -9.04 20.58
N ASN A 110 17.78 -9.30 19.32
CA ASN A 110 18.68 -9.77 18.26
C ASN A 110 19.44 -11.08 18.55
N LYS A 111 18.97 -11.91 19.49
CA LYS A 111 19.64 -13.20 19.74
C LYS A 111 19.46 -14.17 18.57
N TYR A 112 18.31 -14.09 17.90
CA TYR A 112 17.96 -14.89 16.73
C TYR A 112 17.05 -14.10 15.79
N PRO A 113 17.17 -14.27 14.47
CA PRO A 113 16.28 -13.63 13.51
C PRO A 113 14.88 -14.27 13.55
N PRO A 114 13.82 -13.50 13.23
CA PRO A 114 12.49 -14.05 13.06
C PRO A 114 12.41 -14.98 11.85
N SER A 115 11.55 -16.00 11.95
CA SER A 115 11.21 -16.83 10.79
C SER A 115 10.51 -15.99 9.71
N PHE A 116 10.70 -16.32 8.45
CA PHE A 116 9.99 -15.62 7.38
C PHE A 116 8.46 -15.82 7.47
N LEU A 117 8.00 -16.98 7.97
CA LEU A 117 6.59 -17.22 8.26
C LEU A 117 6.00 -16.19 9.24
N ALA A 118 6.76 -15.81 10.27
CA ALA A 118 6.34 -14.80 11.22
C ALA A 118 6.22 -13.42 10.56
N ILE A 119 7.16 -13.08 9.68
CA ILE A 119 7.11 -11.84 8.90
C ILE A 119 5.88 -11.81 7.99
N LEU A 120 5.59 -12.91 7.27
CA LEU A 120 4.40 -13.00 6.42
C LEU A 120 3.11 -12.80 7.23
N LYS A 121 3.01 -13.39 8.43
CA LYS A 121 1.85 -13.19 9.32
C LYS A 121 1.67 -11.73 9.75
N LEU A 122 2.77 -11.04 10.04
CA LEU A 122 2.72 -9.62 10.39
C LEU A 122 2.31 -8.76 9.18
N ILE A 123 2.85 -9.03 8.00
CA ILE A 123 2.45 -8.33 6.76
C ILE A 123 0.96 -8.59 6.44
N ASP A 124 0.48 -9.81 6.67
CA ASP A 124 -0.93 -10.20 6.52
C ASP A 124 -1.85 -9.49 7.52
N TYR A 125 -1.39 -9.35 8.76
CA TYR A 125 -2.10 -8.57 9.78
C TYR A 125 -2.30 -7.12 9.33
N HIS A 126 -1.28 -6.51 8.72
CA HIS A 126 -1.34 -5.18 8.11
C HIS A 126 -2.01 -5.16 6.72
N LYS A 127 -2.70 -6.24 6.31
CA LYS A 127 -3.46 -6.37 5.05
C LYS A 127 -2.67 -6.06 3.78
N SER A 128 -1.34 -6.19 3.86
CA SER A 128 -0.42 -5.80 2.80
C SER A 128 0.17 -6.99 2.05
N LEU A 129 -0.15 -8.22 2.48
CA LEU A 129 0.52 -9.43 2.03
C LEU A 129 0.36 -9.72 0.52
N PRO A 130 -0.86 -9.68 -0.05
CA PRO A 130 -1.03 -9.98 -1.47
C PRO A 130 -0.28 -8.97 -2.36
N GLN A 131 -0.38 -7.68 -2.03
CA GLN A 131 0.33 -6.62 -2.75
C GLN A 131 1.85 -6.78 -2.61
N PHE A 132 2.35 -7.04 -1.40
CA PHE A 132 3.76 -7.31 -1.13
C PHE A 132 4.30 -8.47 -1.98
N LEU A 133 3.58 -9.59 -2.02
CA LEU A 133 3.98 -10.76 -2.79
C LEU A 133 3.89 -10.55 -4.29
N SER A 134 2.92 -9.76 -4.77
CA SER A 134 2.75 -9.46 -6.20
C SER A 134 3.98 -8.80 -6.85
N TYR A 135 4.81 -8.12 -6.06
CA TYR A 135 6.07 -7.55 -6.53
C TYR A 135 7.17 -8.60 -6.69
N ILE A 136 7.17 -9.65 -5.86
CA ILE A 136 8.29 -10.59 -5.70
C ILE A 136 8.15 -11.79 -6.64
N VAL A 137 6.95 -12.37 -6.71
CA VAL A 137 6.69 -13.65 -7.38
C VAL A 137 5.78 -13.50 -8.59
N ASN A 138 5.84 -14.47 -9.52
CA ASN A 138 4.75 -14.61 -10.49
C ASN A 138 3.52 -15.13 -9.76
N ILE A 139 2.45 -14.33 -9.72
CA ILE A 139 1.25 -14.65 -8.96
C ILE A 139 0.50 -15.89 -9.49
N ASP A 140 0.69 -16.24 -10.77
CA ASP A 140 0.13 -17.47 -11.33
C ASP A 140 0.69 -18.74 -10.67
N LYS A 141 1.89 -18.63 -10.08
CA LYS A 141 2.53 -19.72 -9.32
C LYS A 141 2.13 -19.73 -7.84
N VAL A 142 1.27 -18.81 -7.38
CA VAL A 142 0.79 -18.74 -5.98
C VAL A 142 -0.74 -18.68 -5.94
N PRO A 143 -1.43 -19.80 -6.23
CA PRO A 143 -2.89 -19.84 -6.36
C PRO A 143 -3.63 -19.32 -5.13
N MET A 144 -3.07 -19.51 -3.94
CA MET A 144 -3.74 -19.15 -2.69
C MET A 144 -4.02 -17.65 -2.55
N ILE A 145 -3.25 -16.76 -3.21
CA ILE A 145 -3.44 -15.30 -3.16
C ILE A 145 -3.75 -14.67 -4.52
N LYS A 146 -3.79 -15.47 -5.60
CA LYS A 146 -4.00 -14.98 -6.97
C LYS A 146 -5.26 -14.13 -7.10
N GLY A 147 -6.40 -14.65 -6.65
CA GLY A 147 -7.67 -13.93 -6.74
C GLY A 147 -7.69 -12.63 -5.94
N GLU A 148 -6.97 -12.57 -4.81
CA GLU A 148 -6.87 -11.35 -4.00
C GLU A 148 -6.01 -10.28 -4.70
N VAL A 149 -4.89 -10.68 -5.30
CA VAL A 149 -4.05 -9.78 -6.11
C VAL A 149 -4.80 -9.27 -7.34
N GLU A 150 -5.56 -10.12 -8.03
CA GLU A 150 -6.39 -9.70 -9.17
C GLU A 150 -7.48 -8.71 -8.77
N ARG A 151 -8.13 -8.93 -7.62
CA ARG A 151 -9.08 -7.97 -7.04
C ARG A 151 -8.42 -6.64 -6.72
N LEU A 152 -7.24 -6.65 -6.08
CA LEU A 152 -6.49 -5.43 -5.78
C LEU A 152 -6.09 -4.68 -7.05
N LYS A 153 -5.61 -5.38 -8.08
CA LYS A 153 -5.28 -4.78 -9.38
C LYS A 153 -6.51 -4.16 -10.05
N THR A 154 -7.66 -4.83 -9.99
CA THR A 154 -8.91 -4.33 -10.57
C THR A 154 -9.38 -3.07 -9.85
N LYS A 155 -9.43 -3.10 -8.51
CA LYS A 155 -9.77 -1.92 -7.68
C LYS A 155 -8.82 -0.76 -7.99
N LYS A 156 -7.51 -1.03 -7.98
CA LYS A 156 -6.47 -0.04 -8.27
C LYS A 156 -6.63 0.58 -9.66
N GLY A 157 -6.77 -0.25 -10.71
CA GLY A 157 -6.98 0.23 -12.08
C GLY A 157 -8.23 1.11 -12.22
N TYR A 158 -9.30 0.79 -11.50
CA TYR A 158 -10.50 1.60 -11.53
C TYR A 158 -10.30 2.99 -10.93
N PHE A 159 -9.74 3.10 -9.72
CA PHE A 159 -9.44 4.40 -9.11
C PHE A 159 -8.40 5.21 -9.90
N PHE A 160 -7.54 4.52 -10.65
CA PHE A 160 -6.56 5.17 -11.52
C PHE A 160 -7.22 5.87 -12.70
N GLU A 161 -8.17 5.20 -13.33
CA GLU A 161 -8.95 5.75 -14.44
C GLU A 161 -9.99 6.75 -13.94
N ASN A 162 -10.40 6.65 -12.67
CA ASN A 162 -11.52 7.38 -12.09
C ASN A 162 -11.19 7.93 -10.70
N PRO A 163 -10.31 8.94 -10.56
CA PRO A 163 -9.90 9.43 -9.23
C PRO A 163 -11.06 9.96 -8.37
N LEU A 164 -12.14 10.46 -8.98
CA LEU A 164 -13.35 10.88 -8.25
C LEU A 164 -14.09 9.73 -7.57
N ALA A 165 -13.91 8.49 -8.05
CA ALA A 165 -14.54 7.34 -7.43
C ALA A 165 -14.05 7.13 -5.99
N GLU A 166 -12.81 7.51 -5.68
CA GLU A 166 -12.28 7.47 -4.32
C GLU A 166 -12.97 8.51 -3.43
N VAL A 167 -13.10 9.74 -3.93
CA VAL A 167 -13.82 10.81 -3.23
C VAL A 167 -15.27 10.42 -2.98
N MET A 168 -15.91 9.78 -3.96
CA MET A 168 -17.26 9.24 -3.82
C MET A 168 -17.38 8.29 -2.63
N VAL A 169 -16.41 7.39 -2.41
CA VAL A 169 -16.44 6.50 -1.25
C VAL A 169 -16.39 7.30 0.04
N TYR A 170 -15.55 8.33 0.14
CA TYR A 170 -15.50 9.20 1.31
C TYR A 170 -16.80 9.99 1.54
N ILE A 171 -17.49 10.42 0.47
CA ILE A 171 -18.80 11.08 0.58
C ILE A 171 -19.81 10.14 1.27
N LEU A 172 -19.80 8.86 0.90
CA LEU A 172 -20.69 7.85 1.48
C LEU A 172 -20.34 7.51 2.94
N GLU A 173 -19.16 7.91 3.44
CA GLU A 173 -18.75 7.79 4.84
C GLU A 173 -19.17 8.99 5.69
N MET A 174 -19.62 10.09 5.08
CA MET A 174 -20.04 11.31 5.80
C MET A 174 -21.29 11.06 6.66
N GLU A 175 -21.35 11.73 7.80
CA GLU A 175 -22.48 11.59 8.74
C GLU A 175 -23.79 12.13 8.14
N GLU A 176 -23.71 13.18 7.33
CA GLU A 176 -24.83 13.75 6.57
C GLU A 176 -25.46 12.70 5.64
N TYR A 177 -24.63 11.97 4.90
CA TYR A 177 -25.11 10.90 4.03
C TYR A 177 -25.65 9.72 4.84
N LYS A 178 -24.98 9.33 5.93
CA LYS A 178 -25.44 8.24 6.81
C LYS A 178 -26.81 8.51 7.43
N LYS A 179 -27.13 9.77 7.75
CA LYS A 179 -28.45 10.18 8.27
C LYS A 179 -29.59 10.02 7.25
N GLN A 180 -29.28 9.91 5.96
CA GLN A 180 -30.29 9.70 4.93
C GLN A 180 -30.91 8.29 5.06
N ASN A 181 -32.22 8.21 4.86
CA ASN A 181 -32.96 6.95 4.85
C ASN A 181 -32.81 6.18 3.53
N LYS A 182 -32.53 6.89 2.44
CA LYS A 182 -32.28 6.38 1.09
C LYS A 182 -31.21 7.23 0.43
N HIS A 183 -30.51 6.67 -0.55
CA HIS A 183 -29.63 7.42 -1.42
C HIS A 183 -30.44 8.41 -2.25
N ASP A 184 -29.98 9.65 -2.30
CA ASP A 184 -30.46 10.70 -3.19
C ASP A 184 -29.51 10.79 -4.37
N ASP A 185 -29.99 10.43 -5.56
CA ASP A 185 -29.22 10.31 -6.81
C ASP A 185 -28.61 11.65 -7.28
N ASN A 186 -28.87 12.77 -6.59
CA ASN A 186 -28.27 14.08 -6.86
C ASN A 186 -27.28 14.52 -5.76
N TYR A 187 -27.25 13.85 -4.62
CA TYR A 187 -26.44 14.29 -3.47
C TYR A 187 -24.94 14.23 -3.76
N VAL A 188 -24.46 13.11 -4.33
CA VAL A 188 -23.02 12.97 -4.64
C VAL A 188 -22.68 13.76 -5.90
N ALA A 189 -23.56 13.79 -6.90
CA ALA A 189 -23.41 14.56 -8.13
C ALA A 189 -23.16 16.04 -7.84
N MET A 190 -23.95 16.64 -6.94
CA MET A 190 -23.76 18.03 -6.52
C MET A 190 -22.41 18.25 -5.83
N LEU A 191 -22.04 17.40 -4.87
CA LEU A 191 -20.78 17.55 -4.11
C LEU A 191 -19.55 17.36 -5.00
N LEU A 192 -19.63 16.45 -5.98
CA LEU A 192 -18.57 16.18 -6.93
C LEU A 192 -18.68 17.01 -8.21
N ASN A 193 -19.65 17.91 -8.35
CA ASN A 193 -19.91 18.66 -9.59
C ASN A 193 -19.79 17.78 -10.85
N ILE A 194 -20.53 16.66 -10.86
CA ILE A 194 -20.65 15.70 -11.97
C ILE A 194 -22.13 15.53 -12.34
N SER A 195 -22.40 14.85 -13.45
CA SER A 195 -23.78 14.51 -13.82
C SER A 195 -24.34 13.38 -12.95
N ILE A 196 -25.68 13.29 -12.84
CA ILE A 196 -26.37 12.17 -12.19
C ILE A 196 -26.03 10.84 -12.90
N ASP A 197 -25.90 10.86 -14.23
CA ASP A 197 -25.52 9.68 -15.01
C ASP A 197 -24.10 9.19 -14.65
N ASP A 198 -23.16 10.11 -14.45
CA ASP A 198 -21.80 9.78 -13.99
C ASP A 198 -21.83 9.24 -12.56
N GLU A 199 -22.61 9.84 -11.66
CA GLU A 199 -22.82 9.31 -10.31
C GLU A 199 -23.28 7.85 -10.35
N GLN A 200 -24.33 7.56 -11.11
CA GLN A 200 -24.86 6.20 -11.26
C GLN A 200 -23.83 5.23 -11.85
N LYS A 201 -23.05 5.68 -12.84
CA LYS A 201 -21.96 4.90 -13.43
C LYS A 201 -20.88 4.56 -12.41
N TYR A 202 -20.45 5.55 -11.62
CA TYR A 202 -19.45 5.35 -10.57
C TYR A 202 -19.97 4.39 -9.49
N LEU A 203 -21.20 4.57 -9.00
CA LEU A 203 -21.81 3.72 -7.98
C LEU A 203 -21.96 2.27 -8.47
N LYS A 204 -22.42 2.08 -9.71
CA LYS A 204 -22.53 0.74 -10.32
C LYS A 204 -21.17 0.05 -10.35
N GLN A 205 -20.12 0.76 -10.76
CA GLN A 205 -18.81 0.15 -10.86
C GLN A 205 -18.19 -0.09 -9.47
N LEU A 206 -18.37 0.82 -8.50
CA LEU A 206 -17.97 0.64 -7.11
C LEU A 206 -18.65 -0.59 -6.45
N LEU A 207 -19.92 -0.86 -6.77
CA LEU A 207 -20.59 -2.11 -6.38
C LEU A 207 -19.92 -3.32 -7.01
N ASN A 208 -19.67 -3.28 -8.32
CA ASN A 208 -19.07 -4.39 -9.06
C ASN A 208 -17.68 -4.77 -8.53
N ILE A 209 -16.85 -3.78 -8.19
CA ILE A 209 -15.51 -4.01 -7.64
C ILE A 209 -15.51 -4.22 -6.11
N GLY A 210 -16.69 -4.25 -5.48
CA GLY A 210 -16.85 -4.55 -4.06
C GLY A 210 -16.27 -3.48 -3.12
N MET A 211 -16.31 -2.22 -3.54
CA MET A 211 -15.91 -1.08 -2.68
C MET A 211 -17.09 -0.53 -1.87
N ILE A 212 -18.31 -0.70 -2.39
CA ILE A 212 -19.54 -0.38 -1.69
C ILE A 212 -20.50 -1.56 -1.79
N ARG A 213 -21.48 -1.59 -0.89
CA ARG A 213 -22.63 -2.50 -0.96
C ARG A 213 -23.92 -1.73 -0.81
N LYS A 214 -25.01 -2.28 -1.36
CA LYS A 214 -26.35 -1.74 -1.13
C LYS A 214 -26.91 -2.33 0.16
N GLN A 215 -27.30 -1.48 1.10
CA GLN A 215 -28.02 -1.87 2.31
C GLN A 215 -29.35 -1.13 2.36
N LYS A 216 -30.45 -1.88 2.23
CA LYS A 216 -31.79 -1.31 2.02
C LYS A 216 -31.78 -0.37 0.80
N ASN A 217 -32.03 0.92 1.02
CA ASN A 217 -32.18 1.94 -0.02
C ASN A 217 -30.96 2.86 -0.15
N LYS A 218 -29.81 2.53 0.45
CA LYS A 218 -28.59 3.34 0.34
C LYS A 218 -27.33 2.50 0.16
N TYR A 219 -26.28 3.15 -0.32
CA TYR A 219 -24.94 2.57 -0.44
C TYR A 219 -24.16 2.73 0.86
N ILE A 220 -23.36 1.72 1.20
CA ILE A 220 -22.47 1.76 2.36
C ILE A 220 -21.08 1.28 1.92
N PRO A 221 -20.03 2.05 2.20
CA PRO A 221 -18.65 1.63 1.99
C PRO A 221 -18.34 0.32 2.71
N ILE A 222 -17.62 -0.57 2.03
CA ILE A 222 -17.02 -1.72 2.67
C ILE A 222 -15.68 -1.22 3.22
N TYR A 223 -15.54 -1.24 4.55
CA TYR A 223 -14.47 -0.58 5.32
C TYR A 223 -13.13 -0.59 4.60
N MET A 224 -12.62 0.62 4.37
CA MET A 224 -11.40 0.95 3.64
C MET A 224 -10.12 0.87 4.50
N ASP A 225 -10.07 0.05 5.57
CA ASP A 225 -8.81 -0.17 6.31
C ASP A 225 -7.72 -0.79 5.41
N GLU A 226 -8.13 -1.33 4.25
CA GLU A 226 -7.32 -1.95 3.20
C GLU A 226 -6.61 -0.94 2.28
N PHE A 227 -7.06 0.32 2.23
CA PHE A 227 -6.44 1.38 1.44
C PHE A 227 -5.59 2.27 2.33
N ASN A 228 -4.53 1.70 2.88
CA ASN A 228 -3.42 2.53 3.31
C ASN A 228 -2.96 3.28 2.05
N THR A 229 -3.06 4.60 2.08
CA THR A 229 -2.81 5.54 0.96
C THR A 229 -1.39 5.45 0.38
N SER A 230 -0.54 4.54 0.90
CA SER A 230 0.66 4.07 0.20
C SER A 230 0.37 3.48 -1.18
N PHE A 231 -0.86 3.00 -1.44
CA PHE A 231 -1.32 2.50 -2.75
C PHE A 231 -1.19 3.52 -3.89
N TYR A 232 -1.27 4.82 -3.60
CA TYR A 232 -1.13 5.89 -4.61
C TYR A 232 0.26 6.49 -4.68
N SER A 233 1.14 6.16 -3.72
CA SER A 233 2.54 6.53 -3.76
C SER A 233 3.39 5.50 -4.52
N ASP A 234 2.86 4.96 -5.61
CA ASP A 234 3.70 4.33 -6.64
C ASP A 234 4.46 5.44 -7.38
N THR A 235 5.29 6.18 -6.65
CA THR A 235 6.21 7.25 -7.10
C THR A 235 7.12 6.85 -8.26
N TYR A 236 7.07 5.57 -8.65
CA TYR A 236 7.87 4.95 -9.69
C TYR A 236 7.08 4.55 -10.94
N ASP A 237 5.74 4.57 -10.94
CA ASP A 237 4.98 4.55 -12.21
C ASP A 237 4.79 6.00 -12.67
N LEU A 238 5.77 6.48 -13.45
CA LEU A 238 5.83 7.86 -13.90
C LEU A 238 4.60 8.25 -14.74
N LYS A 239 4.13 7.34 -15.60
CA LYS A 239 2.96 7.59 -16.44
C LYS A 239 1.72 7.76 -15.56
N PHE A 240 1.54 6.88 -14.59
CA PHE A 240 0.42 6.94 -13.65
C PHE A 240 0.44 8.23 -12.81
N ASN A 241 1.58 8.56 -12.19
CA ASN A 241 1.69 9.77 -11.38
C ASN A 241 1.38 11.04 -12.19
N ASN A 242 1.77 11.07 -13.46
CA ASN A 242 1.47 12.22 -14.32
C ASN A 242 -0.02 12.31 -14.64
N LEU A 243 -0.70 11.19 -14.92
CA LEU A 243 -2.15 11.18 -15.14
C LEU A 243 -2.91 11.66 -13.90
N LEU A 244 -2.54 11.19 -12.70
CA LEU A 244 -3.19 11.60 -11.47
C LEU A 244 -2.94 13.08 -11.15
N LYS A 245 -1.72 13.57 -11.37
CA LYS A 245 -1.39 15.01 -11.24
C LYS A 245 -2.20 15.85 -12.22
N GLU A 246 -2.26 15.46 -13.48
CA GLU A 246 -3.01 16.17 -14.51
C GLU A 246 -4.50 16.23 -14.17
N PHE A 247 -5.08 15.11 -13.74
CA PHE A 247 -6.46 15.04 -13.30
C PHE A 247 -6.75 16.04 -12.17
N TRP A 248 -5.99 15.98 -11.07
CA TRP A 248 -6.22 16.85 -9.92
C TRP A 248 -5.92 18.33 -10.22
N LEU A 249 -5.00 18.63 -11.12
CA LEU A 249 -4.74 19.99 -11.57
C LEU A 249 -5.92 20.57 -12.36
N LYS A 250 -6.44 19.82 -13.35
CA LYS A 250 -7.63 20.24 -14.11
C LYS A 250 -8.80 20.47 -13.16
N ARG A 251 -8.98 19.56 -12.20
CA ARG A 251 -10.05 19.69 -11.20
C ARG A 251 -9.88 20.92 -10.29
N ALA A 252 -8.66 21.19 -9.84
CA ALA A 252 -8.38 22.39 -9.06
C ALA A 252 -8.67 23.66 -9.86
N LEU A 253 -8.34 23.70 -11.15
CA LEU A 253 -8.67 24.82 -12.04
C LEU A 253 -10.19 25.01 -12.20
N GLU A 254 -10.95 23.93 -12.39
CA GLU A 254 -12.42 23.98 -12.44
C GLU A 254 -13.02 24.57 -11.16
N ILE A 255 -12.55 24.10 -10.00
CA ILE A 255 -13.02 24.60 -8.69
C ILE A 255 -12.66 26.08 -8.53
N LEU A 256 -11.43 26.48 -8.85
CA LEU A 256 -11.00 27.88 -8.79
C LEU A 256 -11.82 28.79 -9.72
N GLY A 257 -12.20 28.29 -10.90
CA GLY A 257 -13.07 29.03 -11.84
C GLY A 257 -14.50 29.24 -11.32
N ASN A 258 -14.99 28.35 -10.45
CA ASN A 258 -16.35 28.39 -9.89
C ASN A 258 -16.45 29.07 -8.52
N LEU A 259 -15.33 29.29 -7.83
CA LEU A 259 -15.28 30.00 -6.54
C LEU A 259 -15.52 31.49 -6.76
N GLN A 260 -16.78 31.90 -6.90
CA GLN A 260 -17.11 33.31 -7.12
C GLN A 260 -17.14 34.17 -5.85
N ASN A 261 -17.19 33.64 -4.62
CA ASN A 261 -17.09 34.47 -3.39
C ASN A 261 -16.92 33.70 -2.06
N ASP A 262 -16.83 32.37 -2.05
CA ASP A 262 -16.79 31.62 -0.78
C ASP A 262 -15.39 31.46 -0.21
N ALA A 263 -15.21 32.05 0.97
CA ALA A 263 -14.00 32.08 1.78
C ALA A 263 -13.64 30.73 2.42
N VAL A 264 -13.66 29.64 1.65
CA VAL A 264 -12.89 28.46 2.05
C VAL A 264 -11.42 28.89 1.98
N LYS A 265 -10.75 28.94 3.14
CA LYS A 265 -9.33 29.30 3.28
C LYS A 265 -8.47 28.26 2.55
N ASN A 266 -8.44 28.32 1.23
CA ASN A 266 -7.52 27.56 0.41
C ASN A 266 -6.12 28.04 0.75
N ILE A 267 -5.26 27.11 1.15
CA ILE A 267 -3.86 27.41 1.44
C ILE A 267 -3.11 27.19 0.13
N PHE A 268 -2.58 28.27 -0.45
CA PHE A 268 -1.64 28.21 -1.55
C PHE A 268 -0.26 28.70 -1.07
N MET A 269 0.74 27.84 -1.20
CA MET A 269 2.13 28.16 -0.91
C MET A 269 2.94 27.93 -2.18
N ASN A 270 3.67 28.95 -2.63
CA ASN A 270 4.56 28.84 -3.77
C ASN A 270 5.97 29.32 -3.38
N GLN A 271 6.96 28.51 -3.69
CA GLN A 271 8.36 28.82 -3.48
C GLN A 271 9.17 28.24 -4.65
N THR A 272 9.96 29.07 -5.32
CA THR A 272 10.85 28.67 -6.42
C THR A 272 12.28 28.95 -6.02
N GLN A 273 13.13 27.92 -6.05
CA GLN A 273 14.54 28.01 -5.67
C GLN A 273 15.40 27.12 -6.59
N LEU A 274 16.64 27.55 -6.82
CA LEU A 274 17.68 26.69 -7.37
C LEU A 274 18.28 25.87 -6.24
N ILE A 275 18.35 24.56 -6.42
CA ILE A 275 18.82 23.62 -5.39
C ILE A 275 19.84 22.64 -5.96
N SER A 276 20.70 22.11 -5.10
CA SER A 276 21.59 21.00 -5.44
C SER A 276 20.84 19.66 -5.42
N ILE A 277 21.43 18.62 -6.02
CA ILE A 277 20.91 17.24 -5.94
C ILE A 277 20.82 16.75 -4.49
N GLU A 278 21.77 17.17 -3.64
CA GLU A 278 21.76 16.77 -2.23
C GLU A 278 20.62 17.45 -1.47
N ALA A 279 20.35 18.74 -1.75
CA ALA A 279 19.19 19.42 -1.21
C ALA A 279 17.87 18.81 -1.72
N ASP A 280 17.79 18.41 -3.01
CA ASP A 280 16.62 17.69 -3.57
C ASP A 280 16.33 16.39 -2.81
N ARG A 281 17.36 15.61 -2.46
CA ARG A 281 17.20 14.39 -1.64
C ARG A 281 16.66 14.69 -0.25
N GLN A 282 17.19 15.72 0.41
CA GLN A 282 16.73 16.14 1.74
C GLN A 282 15.29 16.64 1.70
N ILE A 283 14.92 17.47 0.73
CA ILE A 283 13.55 17.96 0.52
C ILE A 283 12.59 16.80 0.30
N LYS A 284 12.93 15.83 -0.56
CA LYS A 284 12.11 14.64 -0.78
C LYS A 284 11.89 13.84 0.49
N LYS A 285 12.88 13.76 1.38
CA LYS A 285 12.73 13.10 2.69
C LYS A 285 11.72 13.87 3.56
N GLU A 286 11.92 15.17 3.75
CA GLU A 286 11.04 16.01 4.58
C GLU A 286 9.61 16.06 4.06
N LEU A 287 9.41 16.10 2.73
CA LEU A 287 8.09 16.04 2.11
C LEU A 287 7.36 14.73 2.43
N ASN A 288 8.07 13.60 2.40
CA ASN A 288 7.48 12.32 2.78
C ASN A 288 7.11 12.30 4.28
N ASP A 289 7.97 12.83 5.14
CA ASP A 289 7.72 12.90 6.59
C ASP A 289 6.53 13.82 6.90
N CYS A 290 6.40 14.95 6.18
CA CYS A 290 5.25 15.84 6.23
C CYS A 290 3.96 15.12 5.79
N PHE A 291 3.98 14.42 4.66
CA PHE A 291 2.84 13.66 4.18
C PHE A 291 2.41 12.57 5.19
N HIS A 292 3.38 11.89 5.80
CA HIS A 292 3.11 10.91 6.84
C HIS A 292 2.43 11.55 8.06
N LYS A 293 2.89 12.72 8.52
CA LYS A 293 2.26 13.48 9.61
C LYS A 293 0.82 13.87 9.27
N ILE A 294 0.56 14.34 8.04
CA ILE A 294 -0.80 14.69 7.59
C ILE A 294 -1.69 13.44 7.56
N ALA A 295 -1.19 12.32 7.04
CA ALA A 295 -1.93 11.06 7.02
C ALA A 295 -2.27 10.57 8.43
N LEU A 296 -1.35 10.73 9.39
CA LEU A 296 -1.59 10.42 10.81
C LEU A 296 -2.70 11.30 11.39
N ILE A 297 -2.68 12.61 11.15
CA ILE A 297 -3.76 13.52 11.58
C ILE A 297 -5.12 13.04 11.03
N CYS A 298 -5.18 12.69 9.73
CA CYS A 298 -6.41 12.20 9.11
C CYS A 298 -6.89 10.88 9.72
N LYS A 299 -5.95 9.98 10.04
CA LYS A 299 -6.22 8.67 10.65
C LYS A 299 -6.68 8.77 12.10
N GLU A 300 -6.11 9.70 12.86
CA GLU A 300 -6.40 9.93 14.28
C GLU A 300 -7.65 10.78 14.49
N ASP A 301 -8.13 11.49 13.47
CA ASP A 301 -9.32 12.32 13.55
C ASP A 301 -10.58 11.50 13.88
N ARG A 302 -11.08 11.72 15.10
CA ARG A 302 -12.32 11.14 15.64
C ARG A 302 -13.52 12.09 15.55
N GLY A 303 -13.34 13.27 14.96
CA GLY A 303 -14.41 14.25 14.78
C GLY A 303 -15.47 13.78 13.78
N ASN A 304 -16.59 14.50 13.78
CA ASN A 304 -17.62 14.32 12.76
C ASN A 304 -17.04 14.66 11.38
N LYS A 305 -17.25 13.78 10.40
CA LYS A 305 -16.74 13.94 9.04
C LYS A 305 -17.70 14.79 8.22
N GLU A 306 -17.52 16.10 8.31
CA GLU A 306 -18.40 17.10 7.67
C GLU A 306 -17.76 17.74 6.41
N LEU A 307 -16.48 17.45 6.14
CA LEU A 307 -15.73 18.03 5.02
C LEU A 307 -14.85 17.00 4.33
N ILE A 308 -14.73 17.14 3.02
CA ILE A 308 -13.82 16.35 2.17
C ILE A 308 -12.62 17.24 1.85
N ARG A 309 -11.42 16.73 2.15
CA ARG A 309 -10.17 17.42 1.81
C ARG A 309 -9.28 16.52 0.98
N ALA A 310 -9.03 16.93 -0.26
CA ALA A 310 -7.95 16.38 -1.06
C ALA A 310 -6.67 17.17 -0.78
N VAL A 311 -5.60 16.51 -0.32
CA VAL A 311 -4.29 17.13 -0.12
C VAL A 311 -3.37 16.67 -1.24
N ASN A 312 -2.99 17.58 -2.13
CA ASN A 312 -2.08 17.31 -3.24
C ASN A 312 -0.83 18.20 -3.09
N PHE A 313 0.34 17.58 -2.92
CA PHE A 313 1.63 18.27 -2.96
C PHE A 313 2.35 17.93 -4.26
N GLN A 314 2.68 18.95 -5.04
CA GLN A 314 3.42 18.77 -6.27
C GLN A 314 4.82 19.32 -6.11
N TYR A 315 5.78 18.39 -6.07
CA TYR A 315 7.19 18.70 -6.16
C TYR A 315 7.66 18.42 -7.59
N ILE A 316 7.98 19.48 -8.32
CA ILE A 316 8.41 19.41 -9.72
C ILE A 316 9.87 19.84 -9.80
N THR A 317 10.74 18.92 -10.21
CA THR A 317 12.15 19.21 -10.50
C THR A 317 12.31 19.42 -12.00
N CYS A 318 12.70 20.62 -12.42
CA CYS A 318 13.10 20.88 -13.81
C CYS A 318 14.61 20.64 -13.93
N ILE A 319 15.00 19.60 -14.65
CA ILE A 319 16.42 19.33 -14.94
C ILE A 319 16.75 20.00 -16.26
N LYS A 320 17.85 20.77 -16.30
CA LYS A 320 18.37 21.30 -17.56
C LYS A 320 18.67 20.11 -18.48
N SER A 321 17.93 19.98 -19.58
CA SER A 321 18.25 19.03 -20.63
C SER A 321 19.68 19.32 -21.08
N SER A 322 20.57 18.33 -20.93
CA SER A 322 21.83 18.32 -21.65
C SER A 322 21.48 18.19 -23.13
N LEU A 323 21.42 19.33 -23.83
CA LEU A 323 21.47 19.39 -25.28
C LEU A 323 22.82 18.86 -25.77
#